data_AF-C4J033-F1
#
_entry.id   AF-C4J033-F1
#
_cell.length_a   1.000
_cell.length_b   1.000
_cell.length_c   1.000
_cell.angle_alpha   90.00
_cell.angle_beta   90.00
_cell.angle_gamma   90.00
#
_symmetry.space_group_name_H-M   'P 1'
#
loop_
_entity.id
_entity.type
_entity.pdbx_description
1 polymer ?
#
loop_
_entity_poly.entity_id
_entity_poly.type
_entity_poly.pdbx_seq_one_letter_code
_entity_poly.pdbx_strand_id
1 'polypeptide(L)'
;MLLLLFFSVLAAVAAFLLFKFATVVDGDLTLVSRGPPLRERVDGKVVWITGASRGIGEVLAMHFANLGAKLILSARNKDALARVKKNILSKNPDSRVEMLPMDLSAGEESLKEVVHVAESFFSNAGVDYMVHNAAFERPVNITLILS
;
A
#
# COMPACT_ATOMS: atom_id res chain seq x y z
N MET A 1 -35.35 -34.00 -22.72
CA MET A 1 -34.59 -33.47 -23.88
C MET A 1 -34.31 -31.97 -23.74
N LEU A 2 -35.32 -31.11 -23.57
CA LEU A 2 -35.14 -29.65 -23.43
C LEU A 2 -34.28 -29.23 -22.23
N LEU A 3 -34.45 -29.89 -21.07
CA LEU A 3 -33.69 -29.59 -19.86
C LEU A 3 -32.19 -29.91 -20.00
N LEU A 4 -31.85 -31.02 -20.68
CA LEU A 4 -30.47 -31.39 -20.95
C LEU A 4 -29.78 -30.39 -21.88
N LEU A 5 -30.52 -29.91 -22.89
CA LEU A 5 -30.09 -28.84 -23.80
C LEU A 5 -29.84 -27.52 -23.05
N PHE A 6 -30.70 -27.18 -22.10
CA PHE A 6 -30.51 -25.99 -21.27
C PHE A 6 -29.22 -26.07 -20.44
N PHE A 7 -28.97 -27.20 -19.77
CA PHE A 7 -27.74 -27.39 -18.99
C PHE A 7 -26.49 -27.40 -19.85
N SER A 8 -26.53 -27.99 -21.05
CA SER A 8 -25.37 -27.97 -21.96
C SER A 8 -25.04 -26.57 -22.47
N VAL A 9 -26.07 -25.76 -22.78
CA VAL A 9 -25.86 -24.35 -23.19
C VAL A 9 -25.33 -23.53 -22.03
N LEU A 10 -25.88 -23.71 -20.83
CA LEU A 10 -25.39 -23.03 -19.63
C LEU A 10 -23.93 -23.38 -19.33
N ALA A 11 -23.56 -24.65 -19.43
CA ALA A 11 -22.18 -25.10 -19.24
C ALA A 11 -21.23 -24.51 -20.31
N ALA A 12 -21.67 -24.45 -21.58
CA ALA A 12 -20.89 -23.84 -22.65
C ALA A 12 -20.68 -22.33 -22.44
N VAL A 13 -21.72 -21.61 -22.00
CA VAL A 13 -21.61 -20.18 -21.65
C VAL A 13 -20.67 -19.99 -20.47
N ALA A 14 -20.80 -20.79 -19.41
CA ALA A 14 -19.90 -20.73 -18.25
C ALA A 14 -18.44 -21.02 -18.64
N ALA A 15 -18.21 -22.04 -19.47
CA ALA A 15 -16.88 -22.37 -19.98
C ALA A 15 -16.30 -21.23 -20.84
N PHE A 16 -17.12 -20.61 -21.69
CA PHE A 16 -16.71 -19.46 -22.50
C PHE A 16 -16.35 -18.24 -21.63
N LEU A 17 -17.14 -17.96 -20.58
CA LEU A 17 -16.86 -16.88 -19.63
C LEU A 17 -15.59 -17.15 -18.83
N LEU A 18 -15.38 -18.39 -18.36
CA LEU A 18 -14.15 -18.79 -17.68
C LEU A 18 -12.93 -18.71 -18.61
N PHE A 19 -13.07 -19.11 -19.87
CA PHE A 19 -12.01 -19.00 -20.87
C PHE A 19 -11.66 -17.53 -21.15
N LYS A 20 -12.66 -16.66 -21.33
CA LYS A 20 -12.46 -15.21 -21.46
C LYS A 20 -11.82 -14.60 -20.20
N PHE A 21 -12.23 -15.05 -19.02
CA PHE A 21 -11.64 -14.61 -17.75
C PHE A 21 -10.19 -15.08 -17.58
N ALA A 22 -9.82 -16.24 -18.11
CA ALA A 22 -8.46 -16.77 -18.02
C ALA A 22 -7.53 -16.22 -19.10
N THR A 23 -8.07 -15.78 -20.26
CA THR A 23 -7.26 -15.43 -21.44
C THR A 23 -7.32 -13.97 -21.86
N VAL A 24 -8.37 -13.22 -21.49
CA VAL A 24 -8.61 -11.84 -21.94
C VAL A 24 -8.64 -10.88 -20.78
N VAL A 25 -9.24 -11.29 -19.67
CA VAL A 25 -9.01 -10.64 -18.39
C VAL A 25 -7.70 -11.23 -17.90
N ASP A 26 -6.66 -10.45 -17.64
CA ASP A 26 -5.44 -10.93 -16.98
C ASP A 26 -5.81 -11.35 -15.55
N GLY A 27 -6.53 -12.46 -15.41
CA GLY A 27 -6.96 -13.04 -14.14
C GLY A 27 -5.72 -13.49 -13.42
N ASP A 28 -5.07 -12.56 -12.73
CA ASP A 28 -3.84 -12.80 -12.00
C ASP A 28 -4.13 -13.63 -10.74
N LEU A 29 -4.33 -14.93 -10.95
CA LEU A 29 -4.47 -15.91 -9.89
C LEU A 29 -3.16 -16.14 -9.13
N THR A 30 -2.06 -15.48 -9.50
CA THR A 30 -0.81 -15.56 -8.73
C THR A 30 -0.96 -14.98 -7.32
N LEU A 31 -1.95 -14.11 -7.08
CA LEU A 31 -2.28 -13.63 -5.74
C LEU A 31 -2.92 -14.71 -4.86
N VAL A 32 -3.60 -15.69 -5.46
CA VAL A 32 -4.22 -16.81 -4.71
C VAL A 32 -3.19 -17.85 -4.28
N SER A 33 -2.06 -17.96 -4.98
CA SER A 33 -0.99 -18.91 -4.64
C SER A 33 0.10 -18.34 -3.72
N ARG A 34 0.16 -17.02 -3.54
CA ARG A 34 1.12 -16.39 -2.63
C ARG A 34 0.60 -16.43 -1.20
N GLY A 35 1.23 -17.26 -0.37
CA GLY A 35 1.07 -17.20 1.09
C GLY A 35 1.41 -15.81 1.66
N PRO A 36 1.11 -15.56 2.94
CA PRO A 36 1.40 -14.27 3.57
C PRO A 36 2.88 -13.90 3.38
N PRO A 37 3.22 -12.60 3.30
CA PRO A 37 4.61 -12.18 3.20
C PRO A 37 5.41 -12.82 4.34
N LEU A 38 6.44 -13.59 3.97
CA LEU A 38 7.31 -14.24 4.95
C LEU A 38 7.97 -13.16 5.79
N ARG A 39 7.75 -13.19 7.11
CA ARG A 39 8.37 -12.28 8.09
C ARG A 39 9.87 -12.11 7.85
N GLU A 40 10.54 -13.20 7.49
CA GLU A 40 11.98 -13.24 7.15
C GLU A 40 12.40 -12.24 6.05
N ARG A 41 11.52 -11.91 5.10
CA ARG A 41 11.82 -10.95 4.01
C ARG A 41 11.76 -9.50 4.46
N VAL A 42 11.18 -9.23 5.62
CA VAL A 42 10.78 -7.89 6.07
C VAL A 42 11.41 -7.53 7.43
N ASP A 43 11.69 -8.52 8.26
CA ASP A 43 12.25 -8.30 9.59
C ASP A 43 13.59 -7.55 9.51
N GLY A 44 13.71 -6.48 10.30
CA GLY A 44 14.89 -5.61 10.33
C GLY A 44 15.09 -4.71 9.10
N LYS A 45 14.27 -4.85 8.04
CA LYS A 45 14.33 -4.05 6.81
C LYS A 45 13.77 -2.65 7.01
N VAL A 46 14.31 -1.68 6.28
CA VAL A 46 13.82 -0.30 6.30
C VAL A 46 12.73 -0.13 5.25
N VAL A 47 11.51 0.15 5.70
CA VAL A 47 10.33 0.36 4.87
C VAL A 47 9.87 1.81 4.97
N TRP A 48 9.93 2.53 3.86
CA TRP A 48 9.44 3.91 3.77
C TRP A 48 8.06 3.96 3.10
N ILE A 49 7.06 4.43 3.84
CA ILE A 49 5.67 4.48 3.39
C ILE A 49 5.23 5.94 3.20
N THR A 50 4.82 6.30 1.97
CA THR A 50 4.18 7.58 1.69
C THR A 50 2.66 7.49 1.88
N GLY A 51 2.03 8.57 2.33
CA GLY A 51 0.60 8.56 2.65
C GLY A 51 0.27 7.73 3.89
N ALA A 52 1.21 7.56 4.82
CA ALA A 52 1.09 6.69 5.99
C ALA A 52 0.14 7.22 7.09
N SER A 53 -0.46 8.40 6.90
CA SER A 53 -1.24 9.08 7.94
C SER A 53 -2.67 8.56 8.11
N ARG A 54 -3.19 7.78 7.15
CA ARG A 54 -4.55 7.22 7.16
C ARG A 54 -4.70 6.04 6.19
N GLY A 55 -5.85 5.37 6.24
CA GLY A 55 -6.29 4.41 5.22
C GLY A 55 -5.33 3.25 5.03
N ILE A 56 -5.08 2.86 3.78
CA ILE A 56 -4.21 1.73 3.44
C ILE A 56 -2.79 1.95 3.96
N GLY A 57 -2.25 3.17 3.87
CA GLY A 57 -0.91 3.48 4.36
C GLY A 57 -0.74 3.27 5.87
N GLU A 58 -1.74 3.64 6.68
CA GLU A 58 -1.75 3.37 8.13
C GLU A 58 -1.81 1.87 8.42
N VAL A 59 -2.67 1.14 7.72
CA VAL A 59 -2.80 -0.32 7.88
C VAL A 59 -1.50 -1.04 7.50
N LEU A 60 -0.88 -0.64 6.40
CA LEU A 60 0.42 -1.15 5.97
C LEU A 60 1.51 -0.86 7.01
N ALA A 61 1.56 0.35 7.55
CA ALA A 61 2.52 0.70 8.61
C ALA A 61 2.37 -0.21 9.83
N MET A 62 1.14 -0.44 10.30
CA MET A 62 0.88 -1.39 11.40
C MET A 62 1.31 -2.81 11.05
N HIS A 63 1.04 -3.27 9.81
CA HIS A 63 1.39 -4.62 9.39
C HIS A 63 2.91 -4.82 9.30
N PHE A 64 3.63 -3.89 8.68
CA PHE A 64 5.09 -3.92 8.61
C PHE A 64 5.74 -3.84 10.01
N ALA A 65 5.18 -3.06 10.93
CA ALA A 65 5.64 -3.02 12.32
C ALA A 65 5.51 -4.40 12.99
N ASN A 66 4.38 -5.09 12.81
CA ASN A 66 4.17 -6.45 13.34
C ASN A 66 5.16 -7.48 12.77
N LEU A 67 5.68 -7.22 11.57
CA LEU A 67 6.68 -8.06 10.91
C LEU A 67 8.13 -7.73 11.31
N GLY A 68 8.35 -6.73 12.19
CA GLY A 68 9.69 -6.35 12.67
C GLY A 68 10.44 -5.34 11.78
N ALA A 69 9.75 -4.73 10.80
CA ALA A 69 10.35 -3.71 9.96
C ALA A 69 10.71 -2.45 10.78
N LYS A 70 11.73 -1.73 10.30
CA LYS A 70 12.01 -0.36 10.67
C LYS A 70 11.22 0.55 9.72
N LEU A 71 10.43 1.47 10.25
CA LEU A 71 9.48 2.24 9.46
C LEU A 71 9.89 3.70 9.35
N ILE A 72 9.73 4.26 8.16
CA ILE A 72 9.72 5.70 7.91
C ILE A 72 8.30 6.06 7.43
N LEU A 73 7.60 6.88 8.19
CA LEU A 73 6.22 7.27 7.89
C LEU A 73 6.17 8.69 7.33
N SER A 74 5.69 8.83 6.09
CA SER A 74 5.58 10.13 5.44
C SER A 74 4.17 10.50 5.03
N ALA A 75 3.80 11.74 5.32
CA ALA A 75 2.58 12.41 4.88
C ALA A 75 2.70 13.92 5.19
N ARG A 76 1.76 14.71 4.65
CA ARG A 76 1.69 16.16 4.92
C ARG A 76 1.29 16.49 6.36
N ASN A 77 0.39 15.70 6.96
CA ASN A 77 -0.16 15.97 8.28
C ASN A 77 0.68 15.29 9.38
N LYS A 78 1.47 16.09 10.10
CA LYS A 78 2.36 15.64 11.17
C LYS A 78 1.61 15.03 12.37
N ASP A 79 0.48 15.61 12.76
CA ASP A 79 -0.29 15.12 13.91
C ASP A 79 -0.91 13.75 13.64
N ALA A 80 -1.38 13.54 12.40
CA ALA A 80 -1.87 12.25 11.96
C ALA A 80 -0.76 11.19 11.94
N LEU A 81 0.46 11.55 11.52
CA LEU A 81 1.62 10.64 11.63
C LEU A 81 1.94 10.31 13.08
N ALA A 82 1.90 11.30 13.99
CA ALA A 82 2.15 11.08 15.41
C ALA A 82 1.13 10.13 16.04
N ARG A 83 -0.16 10.26 15.64
CA ARG A 83 -1.21 9.30 16.02
C ARG A 83 -0.87 7.88 15.55
N VAL A 84 -0.46 7.71 14.28
CA VAL A 84 -0.11 6.39 13.74
C VAL A 84 1.11 5.81 14.45
N LYS A 85 2.19 6.59 14.63
CA LYS A 85 3.38 6.16 15.41
C LYS A 85 2.99 5.73 16.83
N LYS A 86 2.17 6.51 17.53
CA LYS A 86 1.66 6.16 18.86
C LYS A 86 0.87 4.84 18.85
N ASN A 87 0.02 4.63 17.85
CA ASN A 87 -0.77 3.40 17.71
C ASN A 87 0.11 2.17 17.42
N ILE A 88 1.21 2.34 16.66
CA ILE A 88 2.18 1.27 16.45
C ILE A 88 2.87 0.93 17.77
N LEU A 89 3.42 1.94 18.45
CA LEU A 89 4.18 1.75 19.68
C LEU A 89 3.33 1.22 20.84
N SER A 90 2.03 1.52 20.87
CA SER A 90 1.13 0.98 21.91
C SER A 90 0.88 -0.53 21.76
N LYS A 91 0.97 -1.07 20.54
CA LYS A 91 0.83 -2.51 20.27
C LYS A 91 2.16 -3.23 20.24
N ASN A 92 3.21 -2.56 19.76
CA ASN A 92 4.56 -3.08 19.63
C ASN A 92 5.57 -2.07 20.19
N PRO A 93 5.83 -2.07 21.51
CA PRO A 93 6.72 -1.10 22.15
C PRO A 93 8.14 -1.05 21.58
N ASP A 94 8.64 -2.19 21.08
CA ASP A 94 9.98 -2.32 20.51
C ASP A 94 10.07 -1.93 19.02
N SER A 95 8.96 -1.48 18.42
CA SER A 95 8.94 -1.07 17.01
C SER A 95 9.78 0.18 16.77
N ARG A 96 10.59 0.15 15.71
CA ARG A 96 11.42 1.28 15.26
C ARG A 96 10.68 2.06 14.20
N VAL A 97 10.18 3.24 14.54
CA VAL A 97 9.30 4.04 13.67
C VAL A 97 9.75 5.49 13.70
N GLU A 98 10.12 6.04 12.55
CA GLU A 98 10.40 7.45 12.37
C GLU A 98 9.34 8.16 11.56
N MET A 99 9.14 9.44 11.87
CA MET A 99 8.19 10.30 11.16
C MET A 99 8.94 11.28 10.29
N LEU A 100 8.54 11.36 9.04
CA LEU A 100 9.14 12.25 8.05
C LEU A 100 8.02 13.01 7.32
N PRO A 101 7.54 14.12 7.89
CA PRO A 101 6.57 14.97 7.21
C PRO A 101 7.11 15.39 5.85
N MET A 102 6.31 15.19 4.80
CA MET A 102 6.72 15.44 3.42
C MET A 102 5.50 15.84 2.61
N ASP A 103 5.70 16.83 1.73
CA ASP A 103 4.78 17.13 0.64
C ASP A 103 5.37 16.67 -0.69
N LEU A 104 4.67 15.74 -1.35
CA LEU A 104 5.11 15.20 -2.65
C LEU A 104 4.93 16.19 -3.80
N SER A 105 4.15 17.26 -3.61
CA SER A 105 4.09 18.36 -4.57
C SER A 105 5.23 19.38 -4.42
N ALA A 106 6.13 19.19 -3.45
CA ALA A 106 7.30 20.04 -3.31
C ALA A 106 8.29 19.87 -4.48
N GLY A 107 9.13 20.88 -4.68
CA GLY A 107 10.17 20.84 -5.73
C GLY A 107 11.25 19.78 -5.46
N GLU A 108 11.99 19.42 -6.51
CA GLU A 108 13.00 18.36 -6.48
C GLU A 108 14.05 18.55 -5.38
N GLU A 109 14.55 19.78 -5.20
CA GLU A 109 15.55 20.09 -4.16
C GLU A 109 15.02 19.80 -2.74
N SER A 110 13.76 20.13 -2.47
CA SER A 110 13.13 19.81 -1.18
C SER A 110 12.97 18.31 -0.99
N LEU A 111 12.65 17.57 -2.06
CA LEU A 111 12.57 16.10 -2.00
C LEU A 111 13.95 15.47 -1.77
N LYS A 112 15.03 16.02 -2.35
CA LYS A 112 16.41 15.57 -2.09
C LYS A 112 16.77 15.70 -0.61
N GLU A 113 16.42 16.82 0.02
CA GLU A 113 16.62 17.00 1.47
C GLU A 113 15.84 15.96 2.28
N VAL A 114 14.58 15.69 1.91
CA VAL A 114 13.75 14.69 2.58
C VAL A 114 14.37 13.29 2.47
N VAL A 115 14.88 12.92 1.29
CA VAL A 115 15.60 11.65 1.11
C VAL A 115 16.83 11.58 2.00
N HIS A 116 17.61 12.65 2.09
CA HIS A 116 18.79 12.69 2.95
C HIS A 116 18.43 12.50 4.44
N VAL A 117 17.34 13.13 4.90
CA VAL A 117 16.82 12.91 6.25
C VAL A 117 16.36 11.46 6.44
N ALA A 118 15.66 10.88 5.46
CA ALA A 118 15.20 9.49 5.50
C ALA A 118 16.38 8.50 5.68
N GLU A 119 17.45 8.68 4.91
CA GLU A 119 18.66 7.85 4.98
C GLU A 119 19.41 8.00 6.31
N SER A 120 19.28 9.16 6.97
CA SER A 120 19.94 9.41 8.25
C SER A 120 19.33 8.64 9.44
N PHE A 121 18.04 8.27 9.36
CA PHE A 121 17.33 7.65 10.50
C PHE A 121 17.87 6.28 10.90
N PHE A 122 18.31 5.50 9.92
CA PHE A 122 18.82 4.15 10.16
C PHE A 122 20.22 4.05 9.58
N SER A 123 21.20 4.62 10.29
CA SER A 123 22.60 4.66 9.87
C SER A 123 23.10 3.27 9.41
N ASN A 124 23.78 3.24 8.26
CA ASN A 124 24.27 2.02 7.58
C ASN A 124 23.18 1.10 6.98
N ALA A 125 21.91 1.52 7.00
CA ALA A 125 20.80 0.83 6.34
C ALA A 125 20.03 1.85 5.49
N GLY A 126 20.27 1.86 4.17
CA GLY A 126 19.41 2.60 3.24
C GLY A 126 17.98 2.07 3.26
N VAL A 127 17.11 2.64 2.42
CA VAL A 127 15.72 2.19 2.31
C VAL A 127 15.66 0.90 1.48
N ASP A 128 15.27 -0.22 2.10
CA ASP A 128 15.10 -1.51 1.40
C ASP A 128 13.82 -1.54 0.57
N TYR A 129 12.73 -0.96 1.10
CA TYR A 129 11.43 -0.94 0.45
C TYR A 129 10.80 0.46 0.53
N MET A 130 10.33 0.96 -0.62
CA MET A 130 9.55 2.18 -0.69
C MET A 130 8.13 1.88 -1.18
N VAL A 131 7.14 2.33 -0.43
CA VAL A 131 5.72 2.16 -0.73
C VAL A 131 5.15 3.50 -1.18
N HIS A 132 4.93 3.64 -2.48
CA HIS A 132 4.29 4.79 -3.10
C HIS A 132 2.76 4.72 -2.94
N ASN A 133 2.28 4.96 -1.72
CA ASN A 133 0.85 4.89 -1.39
C ASN A 133 0.17 6.28 -1.36
N ALA A 134 0.92 7.37 -1.24
CA ALA A 134 0.33 8.71 -1.26
C ALA A 134 -0.40 8.97 -2.59
N ALA A 135 -1.69 9.31 -2.49
CA ALA A 135 -2.53 9.71 -3.61
C ALA A 135 -3.27 11.01 -3.28
N PHE A 136 -3.63 11.75 -4.32
CA PHE A 136 -4.47 12.93 -4.22
C PHE A 136 -5.62 12.80 -5.21
N GLU A 137 -6.85 12.84 -4.70
CA GLU A 137 -8.05 12.89 -5.52
C GLU A 137 -8.47 14.35 -5.67
N ARG A 138 -8.63 14.82 -6.92
CA ARG A 138 -9.19 16.15 -7.18
C ARG A 138 -10.70 16.07 -6.92
N PRO A 139 -11.27 16.93 -6.05
CA PRO A 139 -12.72 16.99 -5.94
C PRO A 139 -13.32 17.40 -7.28
N VAL A 140 -14.21 16.57 -7.81
CA VAL A 140 -14.98 16.90 -9.01
C VAL A 140 -16.10 17.85 -8.57
N ASN A 141 -15.97 19.13 -8.89
CA ASN A 141 -17.05 20.09 -8.66
C ASN A 141 -18.17 19.84 -9.68
N ILE A 142 -19.18 19.08 -9.27
CA ILE A 142 -20.39 18.78 -10.06
C ILE A 142 -21.13 20.07 -10.47
N THR A 143 -20.96 21.16 -9.73
CA THR A 143 -21.59 22.46 -9.98
C THR A 143 -21.25 23.05 -11.36
N LEU A 144 -20.10 22.71 -11.96
CA LEU A 144 -19.68 23.23 -13.28
C LEU A 144 -20.24 22.44 -14.47
N ILE A 145 -20.90 21.29 -14.25
CA ILE A 145 -21.40 20.42 -15.32
C ILE A 145 -22.91 20.67 -15.57
N LEU A 146 -23.58 21.36 -14.66
CA LEU A 146 -25.03 21.61 -14.70
C LEU A 146 -25.40 23.09 -14.95
N SER A 147 -24.43 23.91 -15.36
CA SER A 147 -24.57 25.33 -15.73
C SER A 147 -24.21 25.55 -17.19
#